data_AF-R8BLK5-F1
#
_entry.id   AF-R8BLK5-F1
#
_cell.length_a   1.000
_cell.length_b   1.000
_cell.length_c   1.000
_cell.angle_alpha   90.00
_cell.angle_beta   90.00
_cell.angle_gamma   90.00
#
_symmetry.space_group_name_H-M   'P 1'
#
loop_
_entity.id
_entity.type
_entity.pdbx_description
1 polymer ?
#
loop_
_entity_poly.entity_id
_entity_poly.type
_entity_poly.pdbx_seq_one_letter_code
_entity_poly.pdbx_strand_id
1 'polypeptide(L)'
;MYGLGAGATADLGTLELATRSVAQYAKTGAIIVEKSTVPCGTARMISDILQQMRPETSFEVLSNPEFLAEGTAVENLMYPDRILIGSAETAAGLQAATALKNVYGAWVSPARILTVNTFSSELTKLIANAMLAQRISSINAVSALCEELGADVQEVSRALGADSRLGPKFLNTSVGFGGSCFEKDILNLVWLAKSLYLYEVSDYWMGILKINQYQRERFAQAVMRKLNNTLYRKKVAIFGFAFKDGTNDTRNSIAVHIIADMAAELPQEIAVYDPGCAVEEIEEEVRRVINAKDKSHMSRVKVYSNWKDTVDGASAVCILTPWDQFRGLHASSSKVKPFTRDNLHTALTGSIGEGALSEMDIITLEKIKASLDEVTSEDPLERMVPSPACSKGCRECTVSVTEQSSDDIVDWNVVSQMMKQPSWVFDGRNIIDAAHLREMGFNVHSIGKGLTNN
;
A
#
# COMPACT_ATOMS: atom_id res chain seq x y z
N MET A 1 15.57 -18.52 -2.52
CA MET A 1 15.37 -18.82 -1.09
C MET A 1 15.73 -20.27 -0.84
N TYR A 2 16.56 -20.55 0.16
CA TYR A 2 17.01 -21.89 0.54
C TYR A 2 16.76 -22.09 2.05
N GLY A 3 16.48 -23.31 2.50
CA GLY A 3 16.27 -23.65 3.93
C GLY A 3 14.82 -23.99 4.31
N LEU A 4 14.61 -24.38 5.57
CA LEU A 4 13.28 -24.65 6.14
C LEU A 4 12.44 -23.37 6.13
N GLY A 5 11.26 -23.42 5.52
CA GLY A 5 10.38 -22.25 5.39
C GLY A 5 10.61 -21.39 4.15
N ALA A 6 11.42 -21.84 3.18
CA ALA A 6 11.62 -21.14 1.91
C ALA A 6 10.29 -20.76 1.25
N GLY A 7 10.16 -19.48 0.87
CA GLY A 7 8.92 -18.90 0.33
C GLY A 7 7.98 -18.31 1.38
N ALA A 8 8.23 -18.55 2.68
CA ALA A 8 7.43 -18.02 3.79
C ALA A 8 8.25 -17.28 4.86
N THR A 9 9.56 -17.49 4.91
CA THR A 9 10.48 -16.78 5.83
C THR A 9 11.36 -15.79 5.09
N ALA A 10 11.72 -14.69 5.76
CA ALA A 10 12.66 -13.71 5.21
C ALA A 10 14.06 -14.31 5.12
N ASP A 11 14.81 -13.95 4.08
CA ASP A 11 16.23 -14.27 3.98
C ASP A 11 17.01 -13.41 4.98
N LEU A 12 17.59 -14.06 5.99
CA LEU A 12 18.36 -13.40 7.04
C LEU A 12 19.85 -13.26 6.70
N GLY A 13 20.32 -13.73 5.54
CA GLY A 13 21.74 -13.72 5.20
C GLY A 13 22.36 -12.31 5.24
N THR A 14 21.68 -11.32 4.67
CA THR A 14 22.13 -9.91 4.71
C THR A 14 22.16 -9.37 6.14
N LEU A 15 21.18 -9.73 6.96
CA LEU A 15 21.11 -9.31 8.35
C LEU A 15 22.21 -9.95 9.19
N GLU A 16 22.48 -11.24 8.99
CA GLU A 16 23.56 -11.96 9.66
C GLU A 16 24.91 -11.32 9.33
N LEU A 17 25.17 -11.03 8.05
CA LEU A 17 26.39 -10.35 7.62
C LEU A 17 26.53 -8.96 8.24
N ALA A 18 25.46 -8.18 8.27
CA ALA A 18 25.44 -6.87 8.93
C ALA A 18 25.73 -7.01 10.43
N THR A 19 25.12 -7.98 11.10
CA THR A 19 25.32 -8.25 12.53
C THR A 19 26.77 -8.64 12.82
N ARG A 20 27.37 -9.50 11.99
CA ARG A 20 28.79 -9.88 12.11
C ARG A 20 29.71 -8.68 11.95
N SER A 21 29.41 -7.78 11.02
CA SER A 21 30.15 -6.53 10.84
C SER A 21 30.02 -5.62 12.07
N VAL A 22 28.81 -5.42 12.58
CA VAL A 22 28.57 -4.68 13.83
C VAL A 22 29.36 -5.28 14.99
N ALA A 23 29.33 -6.61 15.17
CA ALA A 23 30.07 -7.30 16.22
C ALA A 23 31.59 -7.04 16.15
N GLN A 24 32.16 -6.86 14.96
CA GLN A 24 33.58 -6.56 14.77
C GLN A 24 33.97 -5.14 15.20
N TYR A 25 33.07 -4.15 15.10
CA TYR A 25 33.45 -2.74 15.26
C TYR A 25 32.67 -1.99 16.34
N ALA A 26 31.61 -2.59 16.91
CA ALA A 26 30.80 -1.95 17.93
C ALA A 26 31.63 -1.64 19.19
N LYS A 27 31.46 -0.42 19.69
CA LYS A 27 32.11 0.06 20.92
C LYS A 27 31.40 -0.52 22.14
N THR A 28 32.13 -0.76 23.22
CA THR A 28 31.55 -1.14 24.52
C THR A 28 30.48 -0.13 24.93
N GLY A 29 29.31 -0.63 25.35
CA GLY A 29 28.15 0.20 25.71
C GLY A 29 27.28 0.66 24.53
N ALA A 30 27.57 0.25 23.30
CA ALA A 30 26.69 0.49 22.17
C ALA A 30 25.35 -0.26 22.34
N ILE A 31 24.26 0.39 21.96
CA ILE A 31 22.93 -0.21 21.85
C ILE A 31 22.70 -0.56 20.39
N ILE A 32 22.36 -1.81 20.11
CA ILE A 32 22.09 -2.29 18.75
C ILE A 32 20.58 -2.27 18.54
N VAL A 33 20.11 -1.53 17.54
CA VAL A 33 18.68 -1.40 17.24
C VAL A 33 18.38 -2.07 15.91
N GLU A 34 17.61 -3.15 15.96
CA GLU A 34 17.01 -3.79 14.80
C GLU A 34 15.84 -2.92 14.33
N LYS A 35 15.96 -2.36 13.13
CA LYS A 35 14.93 -1.52 12.51
C LYS A 35 14.55 -2.07 11.14
N SER A 36 13.79 -3.15 11.10
CA SER A 36 13.35 -3.79 9.86
C SER A 36 12.05 -4.58 10.07
N THR A 37 11.45 -5.01 8.96
CA THR A 37 10.38 -6.01 9.00
C THR A 37 11.03 -7.39 8.92
N VAL A 38 11.30 -7.96 10.09
CA VAL A 38 12.00 -9.24 10.26
C VAL A 38 11.10 -10.29 10.93
N PRO A 39 11.38 -11.60 10.74
CA PRO A 39 10.71 -12.66 11.49
C PRO A 39 10.89 -12.54 13.00
N CYS A 40 9.94 -13.04 13.78
CA CYS A 40 10.09 -13.11 15.23
C CYS A 40 11.30 -13.98 15.64
N GLY A 41 12.04 -13.53 16.66
CA GLY A 41 13.26 -14.16 17.15
C GLY A 41 14.54 -13.62 16.51
N THR A 42 14.44 -12.62 15.63
CA THR A 42 15.59 -12.02 14.96
C THR A 42 16.51 -11.29 15.93
N ALA A 43 15.95 -10.54 16.87
CA ALA A 43 16.74 -9.89 17.91
C ALA A 43 17.50 -10.89 18.79
N ARG A 44 16.94 -12.09 19.03
CA ARG A 44 17.65 -13.18 19.73
C ARG A 44 18.83 -13.68 18.90
N MET A 45 18.63 -13.92 17.61
CA MET A 45 19.72 -14.28 16.69
C MET A 45 20.83 -13.23 16.70
N ILE A 46 20.49 -11.94 16.68
CA ILE A 46 21.46 -10.85 16.76
C ILE A 46 22.26 -10.94 18.06
N SER A 47 21.59 -11.12 19.21
CA SER A 47 22.23 -11.31 20.51
C SER A 47 23.17 -12.51 20.54
N ASP A 48 22.76 -13.65 19.97
CA ASP A 48 23.57 -14.88 19.94
C ASP A 48 24.86 -14.67 19.11
N ILE A 49 24.76 -14.01 17.95
CA ILE A 49 25.93 -13.69 17.12
C ILE A 49 26.89 -12.75 17.85
N LEU A 50 26.36 -11.70 18.50
CA LEU A 50 27.16 -10.76 19.27
C LEU A 50 27.88 -11.47 20.42
N GLN A 51 27.19 -12.33 21.16
CA GLN A 51 27.76 -13.09 22.27
C GLN A 51 28.84 -14.07 21.82
N GLN A 52 28.66 -14.74 20.68
CA GLN A 52 29.65 -15.66 20.12
C GLN A 52 30.92 -14.94 19.64
N MET A 53 30.77 -13.77 19.01
CA MET A 53 31.91 -13.03 18.44
C MET A 53 32.63 -12.15 19.46
N ARG A 54 31.92 -11.69 20.50
CA ARG A 54 32.41 -10.77 21.54
C ARG A 54 31.98 -11.24 22.94
N PRO A 55 32.42 -12.43 23.40
CA PRO A 55 31.96 -13.01 24.68
C PRO A 55 32.29 -12.14 25.90
N GLU A 56 33.35 -11.33 25.82
CA GLU A 56 33.80 -10.43 26.88
C GLU A 56 33.05 -9.07 26.91
N THR A 57 32.10 -8.84 26.00
CA THR A 57 31.38 -7.56 25.90
C THR A 57 29.88 -7.80 25.74
N SER A 58 29.10 -7.23 26.65
CA SER A 58 27.63 -7.24 26.55
C SER A 58 27.12 -6.09 25.68
N PHE A 59 26.12 -6.40 24.86
CA PHE A 59 25.39 -5.44 24.04
C PHE A 59 23.90 -5.61 24.29
N GLU A 60 23.18 -4.49 24.43
CA GLU A 60 21.73 -4.51 24.48
C GLU A 60 21.18 -4.44 23.06
N VAL A 61 20.30 -5.39 22.73
CA VAL A 61 19.64 -5.47 21.42
C VAL A 61 18.17 -5.07 21.58
N LEU A 62 17.78 -4.03 20.87
CA LEU A 62 16.41 -3.53 20.82
C LEU A 62 15.77 -3.87 19.48
N SER A 63 14.47 -4.16 19.49
CA SER A 63 13.65 -4.16 18.27
C SER A 63 12.91 -2.82 18.18
N ASN A 64 12.96 -2.16 17.03
CA ASN A 64 12.23 -0.93 16.79
C ASN A 64 11.59 -0.99 15.39
N PRO A 65 10.42 -1.65 15.27
CA PRO A 65 9.77 -1.85 14.00
C PRO A 65 9.38 -0.54 13.32
N GLU A 66 9.28 -0.66 12.01
CA GLU A 66 9.06 0.40 11.05
C GLU A 66 7.58 0.39 10.60
N PHE A 67 6.86 1.53 10.67
CA PHE A 67 5.40 1.63 10.37
C PHE A 67 5.03 2.70 9.33
N LEU A 68 5.94 2.97 8.41
CA LEU A 68 5.81 3.88 7.28
C LEU A 68 5.08 3.19 6.13
N ALA A 69 4.39 4.00 5.35
CA ALA A 69 3.90 3.62 4.04
C ALA A 69 4.67 4.38 2.96
N GLU A 70 4.96 3.71 1.83
CA GLU A 70 5.53 4.39 0.66
C GLU A 70 4.65 5.57 0.22
N GLY A 71 5.23 6.64 -0.28
CA GLY A 71 4.50 7.89 -0.61
C GLY A 71 4.23 8.83 0.57
N THR A 72 4.22 8.33 1.83
CA THR A 72 4.00 9.15 3.04
C THR A 72 5.11 8.96 4.09
N ALA A 73 6.27 8.46 3.69
CA ALA A 73 7.33 8.05 4.61
C ALA A 73 7.85 9.21 5.50
N VAL A 74 8.09 10.40 4.94
CA VAL A 74 8.56 11.55 5.72
C VAL A 74 7.50 11.97 6.74
N GLU A 75 6.26 12.15 6.30
CA GLU A 75 5.14 12.52 7.18
C GLU A 75 4.95 11.49 8.31
N ASN A 76 5.02 10.19 7.99
CA ASN A 76 4.87 9.13 9.00
C ASN A 76 6.06 9.05 9.98
N LEU A 77 7.26 9.51 9.60
CA LEU A 77 8.41 9.64 10.51
C LEU A 77 8.26 10.84 11.46
N MET A 78 7.73 11.96 10.95
CA MET A 78 7.55 13.18 11.71
C MET A 78 6.33 13.08 12.65
N TYR A 79 5.25 12.45 12.18
CA TYR A 79 3.96 12.34 12.87
C TYR A 79 3.49 10.88 12.96
N PRO A 80 4.24 10.01 13.67
CA PRO A 80 3.84 8.63 13.80
C PRO A 80 2.58 8.52 14.67
N ASP A 81 1.70 7.57 14.32
CA ASP A 81 0.60 7.14 15.21
C ASP A 81 1.17 6.63 16.55
N ARG A 82 2.29 5.88 16.45
CA ARG A 82 3.07 5.34 17.58
C ARG A 82 4.49 4.96 17.14
N ILE A 83 5.41 4.98 18.10
CA ILE A 83 6.72 4.34 18.04
C ILE A 83 6.69 3.13 18.97
N LEU A 84 7.21 1.99 18.52
CA LEU A 84 7.30 0.76 19.31
C LEU A 84 8.76 0.40 19.57
N ILE A 85 9.12 0.16 20.82
CA ILE A 85 10.47 -0.22 21.24
C ILE A 85 10.36 -1.52 22.04
N GLY A 86 10.97 -2.59 21.53
CA GLY A 86 11.13 -3.87 22.19
C GLY A 86 12.48 -3.97 22.89
N SER A 87 12.51 -4.36 24.16
CA SER A 87 13.74 -4.62 24.91
C SER A 87 13.67 -5.88 25.76
N ALA A 88 14.82 -6.35 26.26
CA ALA A 88 14.83 -7.30 27.35
C ALA A 88 14.25 -6.68 28.64
N GLU A 89 13.64 -7.49 29.50
CA GLU A 89 13.10 -7.06 30.80
C GLU A 89 14.16 -7.00 31.91
N THR A 90 15.43 -6.82 31.52
CA THR A 90 16.55 -6.61 32.43
C THR A 90 16.72 -5.12 32.72
N ALA A 91 17.40 -4.77 33.82
CA ALA A 91 17.70 -3.37 34.13
C ALA A 91 18.48 -2.67 33.00
N ALA A 92 19.45 -3.36 32.39
CA ALA A 92 20.22 -2.85 31.26
C ALA A 92 19.36 -2.67 29.99
N GLY A 93 18.49 -3.64 29.68
CA GLY A 93 17.58 -3.56 28.54
C GLY A 93 16.59 -2.40 28.65
N LEU A 94 16.03 -2.17 29.85
CA LEU A 94 15.13 -1.04 30.12
C LEU A 94 15.85 0.31 30.04
N GLN A 95 17.11 0.38 30.47
CA GLN A 95 17.96 1.57 30.30
C GLN A 95 18.23 1.85 28.82
N ALA A 96 18.54 0.82 28.03
CA ALA A 96 18.73 0.94 26.60
C ALA A 96 17.46 1.42 25.88
N ALA A 97 16.30 0.85 26.24
CA ALA A 97 15.00 1.28 25.72
C ALA A 97 14.71 2.76 26.06
N THR A 98 15.06 3.19 27.27
CA THR A 98 14.93 4.58 27.71
C THR A 98 15.83 5.51 26.90
N ALA A 99 17.06 5.11 26.62
CA ALA A 99 17.97 5.87 25.78
C ALA A 99 17.40 6.09 24.36
N LEU A 100 16.85 5.04 23.74
CA LEU A 100 16.20 5.16 22.42
C LEU A 100 14.90 5.99 22.50
N LYS A 101 14.11 5.82 23.56
CA LYS A 101 12.91 6.63 23.81
C LYS A 101 13.25 8.12 23.89
N ASN A 102 14.37 8.50 24.51
CA ASN A 102 14.80 9.89 24.59
C ASN A 102 15.19 10.48 23.23
N VAL A 103 15.71 9.66 22.31
CA VAL A 103 15.96 10.09 20.92
C VAL A 103 14.65 10.48 20.26
N TYR A 104 13.65 9.61 20.30
CA TYR A 104 12.32 9.90 19.72
C TYR A 104 11.58 11.02 20.45
N GLY A 105 11.78 11.13 21.77
CA GLY A 105 11.18 12.17 22.60
C GLY A 105 11.58 13.61 22.23
N ALA A 106 12.55 13.79 21.33
CA ALA A 106 12.92 15.09 20.80
C ALA A 106 11.84 15.68 19.87
N TRP A 107 10.99 14.87 19.22
CA TRP A 107 9.88 15.36 18.39
C TRP A 107 8.57 14.57 18.52
N VAL A 108 8.60 13.36 19.10
CA VAL A 108 7.42 12.53 19.31
C VAL A 108 6.95 12.61 20.76
N SER A 109 5.65 12.86 20.96
CA SER A 109 5.06 12.85 22.30
C SER A 109 5.33 11.53 23.03
N PRO A 110 5.74 11.56 24.32
CA PRO A 110 5.98 10.34 25.10
C PRO A 110 4.80 9.38 25.16
N ALA A 111 3.56 9.87 25.04
CA ALA A 111 2.34 9.05 25.02
C ALA A 111 2.23 8.16 23.78
N ARG A 112 2.93 8.50 22.69
CA ARG A 112 3.00 7.72 21.45
C ARG A 112 4.19 6.77 21.40
N ILE A 113 5.06 6.75 22.42
CA ILE A 113 6.24 5.86 22.46
C ILE A 113 5.96 4.71 23.42
N LEU A 114 5.71 3.54 22.85
CA LEU A 114 5.36 2.31 23.56
C LEU A 114 6.61 1.44 23.74
N THR A 115 6.83 0.97 24.97
CA THR A 115 7.91 0.04 25.30
C THR A 115 7.32 -1.31 25.71
N VAL A 116 7.80 -2.38 25.08
CA VAL A 116 7.36 -3.76 25.30
C VAL A 116 8.57 -4.70 25.33
N ASN A 117 8.37 -6.00 25.58
CA ASN A 117 9.47 -6.95 25.39
C ASN A 117 9.81 -7.13 23.90
N THR A 118 11.04 -7.56 23.61
CA THR A 118 11.55 -7.68 22.24
C THR A 118 10.68 -8.54 21.32
N PHE A 119 10.23 -9.70 21.79
CA PHE A 119 9.42 -10.61 20.96
C PHE A 119 8.03 -10.03 20.67
N SER A 120 7.41 -9.37 21.65
CA SER A 120 6.15 -8.64 21.46
C SER A 120 6.28 -7.51 20.45
N SER A 121 7.43 -6.83 20.41
CA SER A 121 7.70 -5.79 19.40
C SER A 121 7.73 -6.37 17.98
N GLU A 122 8.53 -7.41 17.75
CA GLU A 122 8.63 -8.09 16.45
C GLU A 122 7.27 -8.63 16.00
N LEU A 123 6.56 -9.32 16.90
CA LEU A 123 5.24 -9.89 16.60
C LEU A 123 4.19 -8.82 16.26
N THR A 124 4.21 -7.67 16.97
CA THR A 124 3.26 -6.58 16.72
C THR A 124 3.34 -6.07 15.29
N LYS A 125 4.54 -6.04 14.70
CA LYS A 125 4.69 -5.60 13.31
C LYS A 125 4.02 -6.57 12.32
N LEU A 126 4.25 -7.87 12.49
CA LEU A 126 3.63 -8.90 11.64
C LEU A 126 2.10 -8.88 11.78
N ILE A 127 1.60 -8.82 13.02
CA ILE A 127 0.16 -8.80 13.30
C ILE A 127 -0.49 -7.53 12.76
N ALA A 128 0.12 -6.36 12.92
CA ALA A 128 -0.44 -5.12 12.41
C ALA A 128 -0.63 -5.16 10.89
N ASN A 129 0.39 -5.62 10.15
CA ASN A 129 0.30 -5.76 8.70
C ASN A 129 -0.71 -6.83 8.28
N ALA A 130 -0.77 -7.96 8.99
CA ALA A 130 -1.76 -9.00 8.74
C ALA A 130 -3.20 -8.50 8.98
N MET A 131 -3.44 -7.69 10.02
CA MET A 131 -4.76 -7.10 10.29
C MET A 131 -5.16 -6.06 9.24
N LEU A 132 -4.23 -5.24 8.74
CA LEU A 132 -4.50 -4.32 7.65
C LEU A 132 -4.91 -5.06 6.36
N ALA A 133 -4.15 -6.10 6.00
CA ALA A 133 -4.46 -6.96 4.87
C ALA A 133 -5.77 -7.73 5.07
N GLN A 134 -6.06 -8.17 6.29
CA GLN A 134 -7.31 -8.84 6.65
C GLN A 134 -8.51 -7.96 6.33
N ARG A 135 -8.48 -6.67 6.69
CA ARG A 135 -9.58 -5.74 6.39
C ARG A 135 -9.85 -5.64 4.90
N ILE A 136 -8.81 -5.57 4.08
CA ILE A 136 -8.91 -5.55 2.61
C ILE A 136 -9.52 -6.86 2.10
N SER A 137 -9.02 -8.01 2.55
CA SER A 137 -9.59 -9.31 2.16
C SER A 137 -11.04 -9.47 2.63
N SER A 138 -11.39 -9.03 3.84
CA SER A 138 -12.75 -9.08 4.36
C SER A 138 -13.71 -8.27 3.49
N ILE A 139 -13.38 -7.02 3.15
CA ILE A 139 -14.25 -6.22 2.29
C ILE A 139 -14.29 -6.74 0.85
N ASN A 140 -13.19 -7.32 0.35
CA ASN A 140 -13.17 -7.99 -0.95
C ASN A 140 -14.06 -9.24 -0.99
N ALA A 141 -14.09 -10.04 0.07
CA ALA A 141 -15.03 -11.16 0.18
C ALA A 141 -16.49 -10.68 0.17
N VAL A 142 -16.78 -9.59 0.90
CA VAL A 142 -18.11 -8.95 0.87
C VAL A 142 -18.45 -8.42 -0.52
N SER A 143 -17.46 -7.90 -1.27
CA SER A 143 -17.69 -7.42 -2.65
C SER A 143 -18.28 -8.49 -3.57
N ALA A 144 -17.83 -9.74 -3.44
CA ALA A 144 -18.39 -10.85 -4.21
C ALA A 144 -19.85 -11.12 -3.84
N LEU A 145 -20.22 -11.00 -2.55
CA LEU A 145 -21.61 -11.12 -2.11
C LEU A 145 -22.46 -9.96 -2.65
N CYS A 146 -21.95 -8.73 -2.60
CA CYS A 146 -22.65 -7.55 -3.12
C CYS A 146 -23.01 -7.70 -4.61
N GLU A 147 -22.09 -8.25 -5.41
CA GLU A 147 -22.31 -8.48 -6.83
C GLU A 147 -23.46 -9.46 -7.12
N GLU A 148 -23.58 -10.53 -6.34
CA GLU A 148 -24.62 -11.55 -6.51
C GLU A 148 -25.97 -11.12 -5.89
N LEU A 149 -25.94 -10.30 -4.83
CA LEU A 149 -27.13 -9.89 -4.09
C LEU A 149 -27.75 -8.57 -4.57
N GLY A 150 -27.10 -7.84 -5.48
CA GLY A 150 -27.59 -6.55 -5.95
C GLY A 150 -27.26 -5.37 -5.02
N ALA A 151 -26.28 -5.52 -4.13
CA ALA A 151 -25.84 -4.46 -3.22
C ALA A 151 -24.61 -3.70 -3.77
N ASP A 152 -24.30 -2.54 -3.20
CA ASP A 152 -23.08 -1.76 -3.48
C ASP A 152 -22.11 -1.84 -2.29
N VAL A 153 -20.91 -2.38 -2.53
CA VAL A 153 -19.88 -2.53 -1.51
C VAL A 153 -19.36 -1.20 -0.95
N GLN A 154 -19.43 -0.10 -1.70
CA GLN A 154 -19.05 1.23 -1.22
C GLN A 154 -20.05 1.74 -0.19
N GLU A 155 -21.34 1.42 -0.35
CA GLU A 155 -22.36 1.74 0.66
C GLU A 155 -22.16 0.91 1.93
N VAL A 156 -21.90 -0.40 1.75
CA VAL A 156 -21.61 -1.30 2.88
C VAL A 156 -20.35 -0.85 3.62
N SER A 157 -19.29 -0.51 2.89
CA SER A 157 -18.03 -0.02 3.45
C SER A 157 -18.24 1.27 4.26
N ARG A 158 -19.00 2.24 3.72
CA ARG A 158 -19.34 3.48 4.42
C ARG A 158 -20.14 3.22 5.69
N ALA A 159 -21.14 2.33 5.63
CA ALA A 159 -21.97 1.98 6.77
C ALA A 159 -21.16 1.28 7.88
N LEU A 160 -20.28 0.35 7.52
CA LEU A 160 -19.37 -0.31 8.47
C LEU A 160 -18.36 0.68 9.07
N GLY A 161 -17.79 1.55 8.24
CA GLY A 161 -16.78 2.52 8.65
C GLY A 161 -17.29 3.61 9.59
N ALA A 162 -18.61 3.83 9.64
CA ALA A 162 -19.25 4.75 10.57
C ALA A 162 -19.27 4.21 12.01
N ASP A 163 -19.14 2.89 12.22
CA ASP A 163 -18.93 2.31 13.55
C ASP A 163 -17.47 2.56 13.98
N SER A 164 -17.28 3.36 15.04
CA SER A 164 -15.96 3.74 15.52
C SER A 164 -15.10 2.57 16.00
N ARG A 165 -15.70 1.41 16.32
CA ARG A 165 -14.96 0.19 16.68
C ARG A 165 -14.34 -0.49 15.46
N LEU A 166 -14.92 -0.28 14.29
CA LEU A 166 -14.40 -0.78 13.02
C LEU A 166 -13.52 0.27 12.32
N GLY A 167 -13.97 1.52 12.31
CA GLY A 167 -13.32 2.65 11.66
C GLY A 167 -13.37 2.59 10.11
N PRO A 168 -13.18 3.71 9.42
CA PRO A 168 -13.39 3.81 7.97
C PRO A 168 -12.18 3.41 7.11
N LYS A 169 -10.98 3.33 7.70
CA LYS A 169 -9.74 3.08 6.95
C LYS A 169 -9.64 1.61 6.50
N PHE A 170 -8.94 1.37 5.39
CA PHE A 170 -8.69 0.02 4.85
C PHE A 170 -9.96 -0.79 4.53
N LEU A 171 -11.06 -0.11 4.19
CA LEU A 171 -12.31 -0.73 3.75
C LEU A 171 -12.62 -0.45 2.26
N ASN A 172 -11.62 -0.05 1.48
CA ASN A 172 -11.78 0.12 0.04
C ASN A 172 -11.58 -1.22 -0.66
N THR A 173 -12.57 -1.63 -1.46
CA THR A 173 -12.46 -2.81 -2.29
C THR A 173 -11.50 -2.60 -3.45
N SER A 174 -10.88 -3.69 -3.88
CA SER A 174 -9.96 -3.67 -5.02
C SER A 174 -9.84 -5.05 -5.68
N VAL A 175 -9.10 -5.12 -6.78
CA VAL A 175 -8.66 -6.38 -7.41
C VAL A 175 -7.78 -7.25 -6.50
N GLY A 176 -7.28 -6.66 -5.41
CA GLY A 176 -6.41 -7.31 -4.45
C GLY A 176 -5.39 -6.31 -3.89
N PHE A 177 -4.82 -6.64 -2.73
CA PHE A 177 -3.62 -5.96 -2.27
C PHE A 177 -2.38 -6.58 -2.91
N GLY A 178 -1.34 -5.77 -3.05
CA GLY A 178 -0.01 -6.18 -3.51
C GLY A 178 1.08 -5.51 -2.68
N GLY A 179 2.28 -5.45 -3.25
CA GLY A 179 3.46 -4.91 -2.61
C GLY A 179 4.20 -5.93 -1.76
N SER A 180 5.42 -5.58 -1.35
CA SER A 180 6.37 -6.52 -0.74
C SER A 180 6.06 -6.93 0.71
N CYS A 181 5.19 -6.19 1.40
CA CYS A 181 5.01 -6.33 2.86
C CYS A 181 3.91 -7.32 3.26
N PHE A 182 2.66 -7.14 2.80
CA PHE A 182 1.52 -7.88 3.35
C PHE A 182 1.62 -9.39 3.15
N GLU A 183 1.87 -9.85 1.93
CA GLU A 183 1.97 -11.29 1.66
C GLU A 183 3.12 -11.94 2.44
N LYS A 184 4.30 -11.31 2.41
CA LYS A 184 5.48 -11.78 3.12
C LYS A 184 5.23 -11.91 4.62
N ASP A 185 4.63 -10.90 5.24
CA ASP A 185 4.43 -10.87 6.69
C ASP A 185 3.35 -11.87 7.13
N ILE A 186 2.29 -12.04 6.34
CA ILE A 186 1.27 -13.08 6.58
C ILE A 186 1.89 -14.47 6.44
N LEU A 187 2.67 -14.73 5.38
CA LEU A 187 3.34 -16.01 5.22
C LEU A 187 4.32 -16.30 6.37
N ASN A 188 5.01 -15.27 6.86
CA ASN A 188 5.87 -15.41 8.03
C ASN A 188 5.09 -15.79 9.29
N LEU A 189 3.95 -15.13 9.51
CA LEU A 189 3.05 -15.43 10.63
C LEU A 189 2.44 -16.84 10.53
N VAL A 190 2.04 -17.27 9.34
CA VAL A 190 1.56 -18.63 9.07
C VAL A 190 2.65 -19.64 9.39
N TRP A 191 3.88 -19.39 8.92
CA TRP A 191 5.01 -20.28 9.18
C TRP A 191 5.35 -20.34 10.68
N LEU A 192 5.34 -19.21 11.37
CA LEU A 192 5.53 -19.14 12.82
C LEU A 192 4.49 -20.00 13.54
N ALA A 193 3.20 -19.85 13.21
CA ALA A 193 2.13 -20.66 13.79
C ALA A 193 2.33 -22.17 13.52
N LYS A 194 2.68 -22.56 12.29
CA LYS A 194 2.99 -23.97 11.94
C LYS A 194 4.18 -24.52 12.72
N SER A 195 5.23 -23.73 12.89
CA SER A 195 6.43 -24.13 13.65
C SER A 195 6.14 -24.39 15.13
N LEU A 196 5.07 -23.77 15.65
CA LEU A 196 4.55 -23.96 17.00
C LEU A 196 3.42 -24.99 17.06
N TYR A 197 3.16 -25.73 15.98
CA TYR A 197 2.09 -26.73 15.85
C TYR A 197 0.66 -26.16 16.01
N LEU A 198 0.46 -24.87 15.73
CA LEU A 198 -0.83 -24.17 15.78
C LEU A 198 -1.47 -24.10 14.38
N TYR A 199 -1.93 -25.24 13.87
CA TYR A 199 -2.38 -25.36 12.49
C TYR A 199 -3.65 -24.54 12.18
N GLU A 200 -4.62 -24.51 13.09
CA GLU A 200 -5.86 -23.73 12.94
C GLU A 200 -5.58 -22.23 12.88
N VAL A 201 -4.61 -21.75 13.67
CA VAL A 201 -4.15 -20.35 13.65
C VAL A 201 -3.46 -20.05 12.31
N SER A 202 -2.63 -20.97 11.82
CA SER A 202 -2.02 -20.87 10.49
C SER A 202 -3.09 -20.78 9.40
N ASP A 203 -4.11 -21.63 9.44
CA ASP A 203 -5.17 -21.67 8.43
C ASP A 203 -6.03 -20.41 8.44
N TYR A 204 -6.27 -19.82 9.62
CA TYR A 204 -6.95 -18.54 9.77
C TYR A 204 -6.23 -17.42 9.01
N TRP A 205 -4.93 -17.24 9.25
CA TRP A 205 -4.14 -16.19 8.58
C TRP A 205 -3.95 -16.48 7.09
N MET A 206 -3.78 -17.76 6.72
CA MET A 206 -3.71 -18.19 5.32
C MET A 206 -5.01 -17.87 4.55
N GLY A 207 -6.16 -17.86 5.22
CA GLY A 207 -7.44 -17.46 4.63
C GLY A 207 -7.42 -16.06 4.00
N ILE A 208 -6.63 -15.13 4.55
CA ILE A 208 -6.47 -13.77 4.00
C ILE A 208 -5.88 -13.82 2.60
N LEU A 209 -4.81 -14.61 2.41
CA LEU A 209 -4.14 -14.77 1.11
C LEU A 209 -5.01 -15.53 0.12
N LYS A 210 -5.74 -16.56 0.58
CA LYS A 210 -6.71 -17.30 -0.26
C LYS A 210 -7.78 -16.37 -0.83
N ILE A 211 -8.33 -15.46 -0.02
CA ILE A 211 -9.30 -14.46 -0.48
C ILE A 211 -8.67 -13.45 -1.44
N ASN A 212 -7.43 -13.00 -1.18
CA ASN A 212 -6.74 -12.08 -2.09
C ASN A 212 -6.49 -12.71 -3.46
N GLN A 213 -6.06 -13.98 -3.49
CA GLN A 213 -5.91 -14.76 -4.71
C GLN A 213 -7.25 -14.96 -5.43
N TYR A 214 -8.29 -15.37 -4.72
CA TYR A 214 -9.64 -15.52 -5.29
C TYR A 214 -10.15 -14.21 -5.92
N GLN A 215 -9.94 -13.07 -5.25
CA GLN A 215 -10.36 -11.77 -5.75
C GLN A 215 -9.68 -11.43 -7.08
N ARG A 216 -8.38 -11.69 -7.21
CA ARG A 216 -7.62 -11.53 -8.45
C ARG A 216 -8.20 -12.39 -9.58
N GLU A 217 -8.33 -13.68 -9.31
CA GLU A 217 -8.77 -14.68 -10.29
C GLU A 217 -10.20 -14.38 -10.75
N ARG A 218 -11.10 -14.01 -9.84
CA ARG A 218 -12.48 -13.68 -10.22
C ARG A 218 -12.55 -12.42 -11.08
N PHE A 219 -11.69 -11.43 -10.85
CA PHE A 219 -11.66 -10.23 -11.68
C PHE A 219 -11.21 -10.55 -13.12
N ALA A 220 -10.12 -11.32 -13.28
CA ALA A 220 -9.67 -11.77 -14.60
C ALA A 220 -10.76 -12.61 -15.30
N GLN A 221 -11.43 -13.49 -14.55
CA GLN A 221 -12.58 -14.27 -15.04
C GLN A 221 -13.77 -13.39 -15.47
N ALA A 222 -14.07 -12.32 -14.73
CA ALA A 222 -15.12 -11.38 -15.11
C ALA A 222 -14.82 -10.71 -16.45
N VAL A 223 -13.57 -10.29 -16.67
CA VAL A 223 -13.10 -9.73 -17.94
C VAL A 223 -13.33 -10.72 -19.09
N MET A 224 -12.89 -11.97 -18.91
CA MET A 224 -13.07 -13.02 -19.92
C MET A 224 -14.54 -13.29 -20.23
N ARG A 225 -15.38 -13.46 -19.20
CA ARG A 225 -16.81 -13.75 -19.37
C ARG A 225 -17.54 -12.65 -20.12
N LYS A 226 -17.30 -11.39 -19.74
CA LYS A 226 -17.92 -10.22 -20.40
C LYS A 226 -17.39 -9.99 -21.81
N LEU A 227 -16.18 -10.45 -22.10
CA LEU A 227 -15.62 -10.55 -23.45
C LEU A 227 -15.95 -11.91 -24.09
N ASN A 228 -17.18 -12.41 -23.96
CA ASN A 228 -17.67 -13.62 -24.65
C ASN A 228 -16.81 -14.88 -24.41
N ASN A 229 -16.28 -15.06 -23.20
CA ASN A 229 -15.46 -16.20 -22.78
C ASN A 229 -14.16 -16.40 -23.60
N THR A 230 -13.64 -15.36 -24.25
CA THR A 230 -12.35 -15.45 -24.95
C THR A 230 -11.66 -14.10 -25.09
N LEU A 231 -10.35 -14.07 -24.86
CA LEU A 231 -9.49 -12.93 -25.17
C LEU A 231 -8.81 -13.04 -26.54
N TYR A 232 -8.94 -14.19 -27.22
CA TYR A 232 -8.29 -14.44 -28.51
C TYR A 232 -8.63 -13.33 -29.53
N ARG A 233 -7.60 -12.81 -30.20
CA ARG A 233 -7.68 -11.68 -31.15
C ARG A 233 -8.22 -10.36 -30.58
N LYS A 234 -8.27 -10.20 -29.25
CA LYS A 234 -8.63 -8.94 -28.60
C LYS A 234 -7.41 -8.25 -28.03
N LYS A 235 -7.39 -6.92 -28.13
CA LYS A 235 -6.46 -6.06 -27.40
C LYS A 235 -7.13 -5.64 -26.09
N VAL A 236 -6.43 -5.81 -24.97
CA VAL A 236 -6.88 -5.39 -23.63
C VAL A 236 -5.91 -4.34 -23.12
N ALA A 237 -6.40 -3.15 -22.81
CA ALA A 237 -5.65 -2.08 -22.19
C ALA A 237 -5.64 -2.26 -20.67
N ILE A 238 -4.49 -2.06 -20.04
CA ILE A 238 -4.26 -2.11 -18.60
C ILE A 238 -3.79 -0.73 -18.16
N PHE A 239 -4.56 -0.10 -17.28
CA PHE A 239 -4.25 1.16 -16.65
C PHE A 239 -3.80 0.90 -15.22
N GLY A 240 -2.51 1.13 -14.97
CA GLY A 240 -1.87 0.92 -13.69
C GLY A 240 -1.13 -0.41 -13.60
N PHE A 241 0.10 -0.33 -13.11
CA PHE A 241 1.00 -1.43 -12.83
C PHE A 241 1.62 -1.31 -11.42
N ALA A 242 1.84 -0.11 -10.89
CA ALA A 242 2.27 0.05 -9.49
C ALA A 242 1.26 -0.60 -8.53
N PHE A 243 1.71 -1.13 -7.39
CA PHE A 243 0.80 -1.81 -6.46
C PHE A 243 -0.22 -0.86 -5.80
N LYS A 244 0.09 0.45 -5.78
CA LYS A 244 -0.76 1.56 -5.36
C LYS A 244 -0.34 2.86 -6.08
N ASP A 245 -1.13 3.91 -5.94
CA ASP A 245 -0.80 5.26 -6.40
C ASP A 245 0.31 5.91 -5.55
N GLY A 246 0.99 6.91 -6.11
CA GLY A 246 2.03 7.68 -5.42
C GLY A 246 3.35 6.93 -5.17
N THR A 247 3.57 5.80 -5.84
CA THR A 247 4.83 5.04 -5.83
C THR A 247 5.17 4.54 -7.22
N ASN A 248 6.46 4.32 -7.49
CA ASN A 248 6.96 3.65 -8.68
C ASN A 248 7.27 2.16 -8.43
N ASP A 249 7.00 1.64 -7.23
CA ASP A 249 7.32 0.25 -6.90
C ASP A 249 6.41 -0.75 -7.62
N THR A 250 7.05 -1.56 -8.47
CA THR A 250 6.44 -2.61 -9.29
C THR A 250 6.44 -3.98 -8.62
N ARG A 251 7.22 -4.16 -7.53
CA ARG A 251 7.46 -5.48 -6.93
C ARG A 251 6.21 -6.06 -6.31
N ASN A 252 5.93 -7.33 -6.62
CA ASN A 252 4.71 -8.04 -6.15
C ASN A 252 3.43 -7.23 -6.40
N SER A 253 3.38 -6.49 -7.51
CA SER A 253 2.15 -5.82 -7.92
C SER A 253 1.06 -6.85 -8.19
N ILE A 254 -0.17 -6.53 -7.82
CA ILE A 254 -1.31 -7.38 -8.20
C ILE A 254 -1.53 -7.39 -9.72
N ALA A 255 -1.10 -6.33 -10.42
CA ALA A 255 -1.28 -6.16 -11.86
C ALA A 255 -0.54 -7.23 -12.66
N VAL A 256 0.71 -7.56 -12.30
CA VAL A 256 1.51 -8.54 -13.06
C VAL A 256 0.87 -9.93 -13.03
N HIS A 257 0.23 -10.30 -11.93
CA HIS A 257 -0.47 -11.58 -11.82
C HIS A 257 -1.76 -11.61 -12.66
N ILE A 258 -2.52 -10.51 -12.69
CA ILE A 258 -3.71 -10.40 -13.56
C ILE A 258 -3.30 -10.45 -15.03
N ILE A 259 -2.21 -9.76 -15.40
CA ILE A 259 -1.66 -9.78 -16.75
C ILE A 259 -1.22 -11.19 -17.12
N ALA A 260 -0.58 -11.93 -16.21
CA ALA A 260 -0.19 -13.33 -16.43
C ALA A 260 -1.42 -14.23 -16.66
N ASP A 261 -2.45 -14.10 -15.83
CA ASP A 261 -3.70 -14.86 -15.96
C ASP A 261 -4.39 -14.56 -17.30
N MET A 262 -4.42 -13.29 -17.74
CA MET A 262 -4.97 -12.90 -19.04
C MET A 262 -4.10 -13.30 -20.23
N ALA A 263 -2.77 -13.28 -20.10
CA ALA A 263 -1.85 -13.63 -21.18
C ALA A 263 -1.95 -15.12 -21.57
N ALA A 264 -2.30 -15.98 -20.60
CA ALA A 264 -2.54 -17.41 -20.80
C ALA A 264 -3.70 -17.69 -21.79
N GLU A 265 -4.63 -16.75 -21.97
CA GLU A 265 -5.75 -16.84 -22.92
C GLU A 265 -5.38 -16.41 -24.35
N LEU A 266 -4.10 -16.18 -24.60
CA LEU A 266 -3.54 -15.83 -25.92
C LEU A 266 -4.25 -14.64 -26.61
N PRO A 267 -4.38 -13.48 -25.92
CA PRO A 267 -4.98 -12.27 -26.50
C PRO A 267 -4.19 -11.73 -27.69
N GLN A 268 -4.78 -10.90 -28.53
CA GLN A 268 -3.99 -10.19 -29.56
C GLN A 268 -2.86 -9.40 -28.92
N GLU A 269 -3.18 -8.66 -27.86
CA GLU A 269 -2.25 -7.79 -27.14
C GLU A 269 -2.81 -7.46 -25.75
N ILE A 270 -1.92 -7.40 -24.75
CA ILE A 270 -2.17 -6.74 -23.47
C ILE A 270 -1.30 -5.49 -23.48
N ALA A 271 -1.91 -4.33 -23.60
CA ALA A 271 -1.24 -3.04 -23.62
C ALA A 271 -1.24 -2.44 -22.21
N VAL A 272 -0.08 -2.14 -21.65
CA VAL A 272 0.08 -1.66 -20.27
C VAL A 272 0.56 -0.21 -20.26
N TYR A 273 -0.07 0.61 -19.44
CA TYR A 273 0.37 1.98 -19.14
C TYR A 273 0.25 2.26 -17.64
N ASP A 274 1.32 2.81 -17.06
CA ASP A 274 1.34 3.33 -15.70
C ASP A 274 2.10 4.67 -15.70
N PRO A 275 1.51 5.76 -15.16
CA PRO A 275 2.15 7.08 -15.15
C PRO A 275 3.29 7.22 -14.13
N GLY A 276 3.38 6.34 -13.14
CA GLY A 276 4.38 6.39 -12.07
C GLY A 276 5.56 5.42 -12.24
N CYS A 277 5.44 4.40 -13.10
CA CYS A 277 6.47 3.39 -13.31
C CYS A 277 7.19 3.55 -14.66
N ALA A 278 8.50 3.33 -14.68
CA ALA A 278 9.27 3.30 -15.92
C ALA A 278 8.92 2.06 -16.77
N VAL A 279 8.90 2.22 -18.09
CA VAL A 279 8.57 1.15 -19.05
C VAL A 279 9.46 -0.07 -18.83
N GLU A 280 10.77 0.14 -18.64
CA GLU A 280 11.75 -0.93 -18.47
C GLU A 280 11.54 -1.73 -17.17
N GLU A 281 11.10 -1.07 -16.09
CA GLU A 281 10.83 -1.71 -14.79
C GLU A 281 9.59 -2.60 -14.87
N ILE A 282 8.54 -2.13 -15.57
CA ILE A 282 7.33 -2.94 -15.83
C ILE A 282 7.69 -4.17 -16.66
N GLU A 283 8.44 -3.98 -17.76
CA GLU A 283 8.85 -5.09 -18.62
C GLU A 283 9.71 -6.12 -17.89
N GLU A 284 10.61 -5.68 -17.00
CA GLU A 284 11.42 -6.58 -16.19
C GLU A 284 10.56 -7.42 -15.26
N GLU A 285 9.61 -6.81 -14.55
CA GLU A 285 8.74 -7.53 -13.62
C GLU A 285 7.79 -8.50 -14.35
N VAL A 286 7.23 -8.09 -15.48
CA VAL A 286 6.44 -8.98 -16.35
C VAL A 286 7.28 -10.19 -16.78
N ARG A 287 8.55 -9.97 -17.16
CA ARG A 287 9.48 -11.05 -17.57
C ARG A 287 9.85 -12.01 -16.44
N ARG A 288 9.86 -11.54 -15.19
CA ARG A 288 10.11 -12.38 -14.02
C ARG A 288 8.94 -13.32 -13.74
N VAL A 289 7.71 -12.82 -13.84
CA VAL A 289 6.49 -13.59 -13.50
C VAL A 289 6.03 -14.46 -14.66
N ILE A 290 5.94 -13.89 -15.86
CA ILE A 290 5.61 -14.63 -17.08
C ILE A 290 6.91 -15.25 -17.58
N ASN A 291 7.14 -16.50 -17.18
CA ASN A 291 8.36 -17.28 -17.47
C ASN A 291 8.90 -17.00 -18.89
N ALA A 292 10.16 -16.57 -18.98
CA ALA A 292 10.83 -16.27 -20.26
C ALA A 292 10.83 -17.45 -21.27
N LYS A 293 10.56 -18.67 -20.82
CA LYS A 293 10.36 -19.84 -21.69
C LYS A 293 9.03 -19.84 -22.43
N ASP A 294 8.02 -19.13 -21.93
CA ASP A 294 6.74 -18.94 -22.61
C ASP A 294 6.74 -17.68 -23.47
N LYS A 295 7.51 -17.75 -24.56
CA LYS A 295 7.62 -16.66 -25.54
C LYS A 295 6.26 -16.26 -26.13
N SER A 296 5.30 -17.18 -26.11
CA SER A 296 3.97 -16.97 -26.69
C SER A 296 3.11 -16.02 -25.84
N HIS A 297 3.24 -16.07 -24.52
CA HIS A 297 2.58 -15.14 -23.60
C HIS A 297 3.32 -13.81 -23.55
N MET A 298 4.65 -13.85 -23.43
CA MET A 298 5.48 -12.64 -23.32
C MET A 298 5.32 -11.70 -24.51
N SER A 299 5.29 -12.23 -25.73
CA SER A 299 5.16 -11.42 -26.97
C SER A 299 3.83 -10.68 -27.10
N ARG A 300 2.84 -10.99 -26.24
CA ARG A 300 1.53 -10.35 -26.23
C ARG A 300 1.46 -9.17 -25.28
N VAL A 301 2.34 -9.09 -24.29
CA VAL A 301 2.37 -7.96 -23.34
C VAL A 301 3.26 -6.87 -23.91
N LYS A 302 2.71 -5.67 -24.08
CA LYS A 302 3.43 -4.49 -24.53
C LYS A 302 3.22 -3.35 -23.55
N VAL A 303 4.30 -2.68 -23.19
CA VAL A 303 4.27 -1.54 -22.28
C VAL A 303 4.41 -0.27 -23.11
N TYR A 304 3.53 0.70 -22.87
CA TYR A 304 3.47 1.97 -23.59
C TYR A 304 3.78 3.13 -22.65
N SER A 305 4.32 4.21 -23.21
CA SER A 305 4.63 5.45 -22.47
C SER A 305 3.45 6.42 -22.38
N ASN A 306 2.31 6.12 -23.02
CA ASN A 306 1.12 6.96 -23.00
C ASN A 306 -0.17 6.13 -23.05
N TRP A 307 -1.26 6.70 -22.53
CA TRP A 307 -2.54 6.01 -22.48
C TRP A 307 -3.23 5.88 -23.86
N LYS A 308 -2.96 6.78 -24.81
CA LYS A 308 -3.61 6.80 -26.14
C LYS A 308 -3.26 5.55 -26.95
N ASP A 309 -1.98 5.25 -27.08
CA ASP A 309 -1.50 4.04 -27.77
C ASP A 309 -1.95 2.76 -27.07
N THR A 310 -2.14 2.84 -25.74
CA THR A 310 -2.63 1.72 -24.92
C THR A 310 -4.08 1.36 -25.27
N VAL A 311 -4.95 2.36 -25.47
CA VAL A 311 -6.39 2.14 -25.75
C VAL A 311 -6.72 1.98 -27.23
N ASP A 312 -5.84 2.39 -28.15
CA ASP A 312 -6.08 2.31 -29.59
C ASP A 312 -6.45 0.90 -30.05
N GLY A 313 -7.67 0.72 -30.56
CA GLY A 313 -8.20 -0.56 -31.01
C GLY A 313 -8.44 -1.59 -29.89
N ALA A 314 -8.40 -1.18 -28.62
CA ALA A 314 -8.67 -2.05 -27.47
C ALA A 314 -10.17 -2.41 -27.39
N SER A 315 -10.46 -3.65 -26.99
CA SER A 315 -11.83 -4.12 -26.70
C SER A 315 -12.23 -3.85 -25.25
N ALA A 316 -11.25 -3.71 -24.35
CA ALA A 316 -11.48 -3.46 -22.95
C ALA A 316 -10.34 -2.62 -22.34
N VAL A 317 -10.67 -1.81 -21.33
CA VAL A 317 -9.73 -1.16 -20.42
C VAL A 317 -9.92 -1.75 -19.03
N CYS A 318 -8.84 -2.17 -18.37
CA CYS A 318 -8.84 -2.63 -16.98
C CYS A 318 -8.04 -1.67 -16.11
N ILE A 319 -8.67 -1.09 -15.09
CA ILE A 319 -8.03 -0.16 -14.15
C ILE A 319 -7.57 -0.96 -12.93
N LEU A 320 -6.25 -1.10 -12.76
CA LEU A 320 -5.64 -1.93 -11.73
C LEU A 320 -4.91 -1.13 -10.64
N THR A 321 -4.64 0.17 -10.87
CA THR A 321 -4.01 1.07 -9.89
C THR A 321 -4.83 2.36 -9.80
N PRO A 322 -5.10 2.89 -8.59
CA PRO A 322 -6.04 4.00 -8.41
C PRO A 322 -5.40 5.38 -8.70
N TRP A 323 -4.67 5.53 -9.80
CA TRP A 323 -4.08 6.81 -10.19
C TRP A 323 -5.17 7.84 -10.52
N ASP A 324 -5.04 9.06 -10.00
CA ASP A 324 -6.00 10.15 -10.25
C ASP A 324 -6.13 10.48 -11.75
N GLN A 325 -5.07 10.29 -12.53
CA GLN A 325 -5.04 10.44 -13.98
C GLN A 325 -6.13 9.61 -14.69
N PHE A 326 -6.51 8.46 -14.14
CA PHE A 326 -7.50 7.55 -14.74
C PHE A 326 -8.94 7.95 -14.41
N ARG A 327 -9.17 8.84 -13.44
CA ARG A 327 -10.50 9.38 -13.14
C ARG A 327 -10.99 10.30 -14.26
N GLY A 328 -10.07 10.92 -14.99
CA GLY A 328 -10.31 11.84 -16.09
C GLY A 328 -10.61 13.28 -15.66
N LEU A 329 -10.89 14.14 -16.64
CA LEU A 329 -10.95 15.61 -16.50
C LEU A 329 -12.06 16.13 -15.56
N HIS A 330 -13.03 15.29 -15.18
CA HIS A 330 -14.15 15.69 -14.32
C HIS A 330 -13.92 15.44 -12.82
N ALA A 331 -12.75 14.92 -12.41
CA ALA A 331 -12.40 14.83 -11.00
C ALA A 331 -12.12 16.24 -10.45
N SER A 332 -13.12 16.88 -9.84
CA SER A 332 -12.88 18.09 -9.06
C SER A 332 -11.87 17.74 -7.98
N SER A 333 -10.66 18.29 -8.06
CA SER A 333 -9.66 18.15 -7.01
C SER A 333 -10.12 18.95 -5.79
N SER A 334 -11.05 18.39 -5.01
CA SER A 334 -11.30 18.85 -3.65
C SER A 334 -10.14 18.37 -2.77
N LYS A 335 -8.93 18.87 -3.03
CA LYS A 335 -7.89 18.90 -2.01
C LYS A 335 -8.40 19.87 -0.94
N VAL A 336 -8.94 19.34 0.15
CA VAL A 336 -9.18 20.12 1.36
C VAL A 336 -7.82 20.72 1.74
N LYS A 337 -7.67 22.03 1.57
CA LYS A 337 -6.44 22.72 1.99
C LYS A 337 -6.30 22.52 3.51
N PRO A 338 -5.10 22.20 4.02
CA PRO A 338 -4.85 22.20 5.45
C PRO A 338 -5.22 23.58 6.03
N PHE A 339 -5.80 23.60 7.21
CA PHE A 339 -6.02 24.85 7.94
C PHE A 339 -4.66 25.44 8.31
N THR A 340 -4.26 26.51 7.63
CA THR A 340 -3.12 27.34 8.04
C THR A 340 -3.57 28.35 9.09
N ARG A 341 -2.63 28.81 9.94
CA ARG A 341 -2.87 29.86 10.95
C ARG A 341 -3.55 31.11 10.36
N ASP A 342 -3.25 31.42 9.10
CA ASP A 342 -3.79 32.58 8.38
C ASP A 342 -5.27 32.44 7.97
N ASN A 343 -5.81 31.21 7.90
CA ASN A 343 -7.21 30.95 7.53
C ASN A 343 -8.13 30.76 8.76
N LEU A 344 -7.57 30.77 9.98
CA LEU A 344 -8.26 30.51 11.23
C LEU A 344 -9.25 31.63 11.58
N HIS A 345 -8.86 32.88 11.35
CA HIS A 345 -9.68 34.05 11.69
C HIS A 345 -10.99 34.08 10.89
N THR A 346 -10.92 33.71 9.60
CA THR A 346 -12.08 33.66 8.69
C THR A 346 -13.03 32.50 9.04
N ALA A 347 -12.49 31.35 9.45
CA ALA A 347 -13.27 30.17 9.85
C ALA A 347 -14.02 30.39 11.18
N LEU A 348 -13.41 31.11 12.12
CA LEU A 348 -14.03 31.47 13.40
C LEU A 348 -15.14 32.52 13.25
N THR A 349 -14.92 33.55 12.41
CA THR A 349 -15.93 34.60 12.19
C THR A 349 -17.11 34.17 11.34
N GLY A 350 -16.96 33.13 10.51
CA GLY A 350 -18.06 32.60 9.69
C GLY A 350 -19.03 31.68 10.42
N SER A 351 -18.62 31.15 11.59
CA SER A 351 -19.33 30.06 12.27
C SER A 351 -19.97 30.50 13.60
N ILE A 352 -19.49 31.59 14.22
CA ILE A 352 -19.93 32.03 15.54
C ILE A 352 -20.63 33.39 15.40
N GLY A 353 -21.97 33.39 15.49
CA GLY A 353 -22.75 34.63 15.56
C GLY A 353 -22.60 35.31 16.93
N GLU A 354 -22.84 36.62 16.99
CA GLU A 354 -22.85 37.37 18.26
C GLU A 354 -24.00 36.87 19.17
N GLY A 355 -23.66 36.03 20.14
CA GLY A 355 -24.60 35.39 21.07
C GLY A 355 -23.91 34.40 22.01
N ALA A 356 -24.67 33.81 22.95
CA ALA A 356 -24.16 32.74 23.81
C ALA A 356 -23.87 31.48 22.97
N LEU A 357 -22.69 30.86 23.19
CA LEU A 357 -22.23 29.68 22.45
C LEU A 357 -23.19 28.50 22.64
N SER A 358 -23.60 27.88 21.53
CA SER A 358 -24.36 26.62 21.55
C SER A 358 -23.45 25.42 21.85
N GLU A 359 -24.02 24.28 22.25
CA GLU A 359 -23.26 23.03 22.42
C GLU A 359 -22.53 22.61 21.13
N MET A 360 -23.08 22.92 19.94
CA MET A 360 -22.39 22.65 18.68
C MET A 360 -21.23 23.61 18.41
N ASP A 361 -21.29 24.85 18.90
CA ASP A 361 -20.17 25.78 18.83
C ASP A 361 -19.04 25.30 19.74
N ILE A 362 -19.38 24.75 20.92
CA ILE A 362 -18.41 24.15 21.85
C ILE A 362 -17.74 22.92 21.22
N ILE A 363 -18.50 22.02 20.61
CA ILE A 363 -17.94 20.84 19.91
C ILE A 363 -17.07 21.26 18.72
N THR A 364 -17.47 22.31 17.99
CA THR A 364 -16.69 22.88 16.89
C THR A 364 -15.39 23.47 17.40
N LEU A 365 -15.43 24.20 18.52
CA LEU A 365 -14.27 24.77 19.19
C LEU A 365 -13.34 23.68 19.76
N GLU A 366 -13.85 22.59 20.31
CA GLU A 366 -13.05 21.46 20.77
C GLU A 366 -12.35 20.75 19.62
N LYS A 367 -13.01 20.58 18.46
CA LYS A 367 -12.39 20.04 17.25
C LYS A 367 -11.33 20.98 16.68
N ILE A 368 -11.58 22.29 16.67
CA ILE A 368 -10.61 23.29 16.25
C ILE A 368 -9.42 23.29 17.22
N LYS A 369 -9.63 23.21 18.53
CA LYS A 369 -8.58 23.11 19.54
C LYS A 369 -7.74 21.84 19.37
N ALA A 370 -8.37 20.69 19.16
CA ALA A 370 -7.66 19.45 18.85
C ALA A 370 -6.80 19.57 17.58
N SER A 371 -7.29 20.28 16.56
CA SER A 371 -6.50 20.57 15.34
C SER A 371 -5.41 21.63 15.53
N LEU A 372 -5.58 22.55 16.50
CA LEU A 372 -4.60 23.59 16.83
C LEU A 372 -3.45 23.04 17.69
N ASP A 373 -3.74 22.08 18.56
CA ASP A 373 -2.73 21.27 19.26
C ASP A 373 -1.96 20.36 18.29
N GLU A 374 -2.49 20.16 17.08
CA GLU A 374 -1.85 19.50 15.92
C GLU A 374 -1.16 20.47 14.95
N VAL A 375 -1.05 21.78 15.24
CA VAL A 375 -0.19 22.68 14.43
C VAL A 375 1.27 22.43 14.78
N THR A 376 1.75 21.31 14.26
CA THR A 376 3.13 20.90 14.27
C THR A 376 3.87 21.64 13.16
N SER A 377 4.94 22.34 13.51
CA SER A 377 5.92 22.85 12.55
C SER A 377 6.29 21.73 11.57
N GLU A 378 6.26 21.97 10.24
CA GLU A 378 6.75 21.01 9.23
C GLU A 378 8.18 20.54 9.54
N ASP A 379 8.92 21.35 10.29
CA ASP A 379 10.23 21.05 10.85
C ASP A 379 10.22 21.26 12.38
N PRO A 380 9.76 20.26 13.16
CA PRO A 380 9.70 20.35 14.62
C PRO A 380 11.07 20.36 15.29
N LEU A 381 12.14 20.05 14.54
CA LEU A 381 13.52 20.10 15.04
C LEU A 381 14.31 21.32 14.55
N GLU A 382 13.73 22.14 13.67
CA GLU A 382 14.38 23.27 13.00
C GLU A 382 15.72 22.87 12.33
N ARG A 383 15.76 21.67 11.72
CA ARG A 383 16.95 21.07 11.09
C ARG A 383 16.78 20.74 9.61
N MET A 384 15.60 20.94 9.03
CA MET A 384 15.41 20.77 7.60
C MET A 384 16.17 21.86 6.86
N VAL A 385 17.18 21.45 6.09
CA VAL A 385 17.91 22.33 5.18
C VAL A 385 17.34 22.12 3.79
N PRO A 386 17.04 23.18 3.01
CA PRO A 386 16.61 23.03 1.63
C PRO A 386 17.61 22.17 0.86
N SER A 387 17.10 21.16 0.15
CA SER A 387 17.96 20.32 -0.68
C SER A 387 18.69 21.19 -1.72
N PRO A 388 19.99 21.01 -1.94
CA PRO A 388 20.70 21.73 -2.99
C PRO A 388 20.06 21.43 -4.35
N ALA A 389 19.99 22.43 -5.23
CA ALA A 389 19.43 22.26 -6.56
C ALA A 389 20.14 21.11 -7.31
N CYS A 390 19.38 20.15 -7.84
CA CYS A 390 19.99 19.03 -8.57
C CYS A 390 20.72 19.52 -9.83
N SER A 391 21.75 18.79 -10.26
CA SER A 391 22.46 19.09 -11.50
C SER A 391 21.51 19.05 -12.70
N LYS A 392 21.76 19.89 -13.71
CA LYS A 392 20.97 19.86 -14.97
C LYS A 392 21.05 18.47 -15.59
N GLY A 393 19.91 17.79 -15.72
CA GLY A 393 19.82 16.41 -16.26
C GLY A 393 19.91 15.30 -15.20
N CYS A 394 19.72 15.62 -13.92
CA CYS A 394 19.65 14.67 -12.81
C CYS A 394 18.53 13.63 -13.01
N ARG A 395 18.92 12.40 -13.39
CA ARG A 395 18.02 11.28 -13.76
C ARG A 395 16.97 10.97 -12.69
N GLU A 396 17.33 11.10 -11.42
CA GLU A 396 16.41 10.89 -10.29
C GLU A 396 15.36 12.01 -10.17
N CYS A 397 15.70 13.27 -10.44
CA CYS A 397 14.74 14.38 -10.47
C CYS A 397 13.85 14.38 -11.72
N THR A 398 14.34 13.86 -12.85
CA THR A 398 13.53 13.65 -14.05
C THR A 398 12.45 12.58 -13.86
N VAL A 399 12.63 11.69 -12.89
CA VAL A 399 11.69 10.60 -12.54
C VAL A 399 10.84 10.96 -11.31
N SER A 400 11.42 11.66 -10.31
CA SER A 400 10.74 12.02 -9.05
C SER A 400 9.92 13.31 -9.11
N VAL A 401 10.09 14.11 -10.16
CA VAL A 401 9.17 15.20 -10.52
C VAL A 401 8.53 14.85 -11.85
N THR A 402 7.65 13.86 -11.87
CA THR A 402 6.53 13.93 -12.83
C THR A 402 5.64 15.07 -12.35
N GLU A 403 6.05 16.31 -12.65
CA GLU A 403 5.11 17.41 -12.78
C GLU A 403 3.99 16.86 -13.67
N GLN A 404 2.80 16.73 -13.08
CA GLN A 404 1.62 16.15 -13.70
C GLN A 404 1.44 16.83 -15.05
N SER A 405 1.83 16.16 -16.13
CA SER A 405 1.62 16.71 -17.46
C SER A 405 0.13 16.59 -17.74
N SER A 406 -0.48 17.63 -18.29
CA SER A 406 -1.89 17.58 -18.69
C SER A 406 -2.17 16.45 -19.67
N ASP A 407 -1.14 15.97 -20.37
CA ASP A 407 -1.20 14.89 -21.35
C ASP A 407 -1.37 13.50 -20.72
N ASP A 408 -1.04 13.34 -19.43
CA ASP A 408 -1.18 12.07 -18.71
C ASP A 408 -2.62 11.80 -18.23
N ILE A 409 -3.45 12.84 -18.17
CA ILE A 409 -4.85 12.72 -17.77
C ILE A 409 -5.64 12.04 -18.88
N VAL A 410 -6.40 10.99 -18.52
CA VAL A 410 -7.21 10.24 -19.48
C VAL A 410 -8.45 11.04 -19.86
N ASP A 411 -8.60 11.33 -21.15
CA ASP A 411 -9.83 11.86 -21.72
C ASP A 411 -10.72 10.71 -22.22
N TRP A 412 -11.75 10.38 -21.44
CA TRP A 412 -12.67 9.30 -21.75
C TRP A 412 -13.48 9.52 -23.04
N ASN A 413 -13.67 10.77 -23.51
CA ASN A 413 -14.29 11.02 -24.81
C ASN A 413 -13.37 10.54 -25.93
N VAL A 414 -12.07 10.83 -25.84
CA VAL A 414 -11.08 10.36 -26.81
C VAL A 414 -10.96 8.84 -26.74
N VAL A 415 -10.93 8.25 -25.54
CA VAL A 415 -10.92 6.78 -25.38
C VAL A 415 -12.10 6.13 -26.11
N SER A 416 -13.30 6.72 -26.02
CA SER A 416 -14.51 6.16 -26.65
C SER A 416 -14.41 6.07 -28.17
N GLN A 417 -13.67 6.99 -28.80
CA GLN A 417 -13.46 7.05 -30.24
C GLN A 417 -12.36 6.09 -30.71
N MET A 418 -11.40 5.78 -29.85
CA MET A 418 -10.24 4.93 -30.18
C MET A 418 -10.51 3.43 -29.93
N MET A 419 -11.43 3.09 -29.04
CA MET A 419 -11.74 1.70 -28.70
C MET A 419 -12.64 1.00 -29.73
N LYS A 420 -12.54 -0.34 -29.79
CA LYS A 420 -13.46 -1.18 -30.58
C LYS A 420 -14.81 -1.28 -29.87
N GLN A 421 -15.89 -1.22 -30.64
CA GLN A 421 -17.24 -1.45 -30.14
C GLN A 421 -17.63 -2.93 -30.18
N PRO A 422 -18.32 -3.48 -29.17
CA PRO A 422 -18.67 -2.81 -27.90
C PRO A 422 -17.44 -2.60 -26.99
N SER A 423 -17.28 -1.38 -26.46
CA SER A 423 -16.16 -1.02 -25.58
C SER A 423 -16.46 -1.31 -24.11
N TRP A 424 -15.57 -2.03 -23.43
CA TRP A 424 -15.70 -2.37 -22.01
C TRP A 424 -14.71 -1.61 -21.11
N VAL A 425 -15.15 -1.21 -19.92
CA VAL A 425 -14.29 -0.69 -18.86
C VAL A 425 -14.49 -1.53 -17.60
N PHE A 426 -13.41 -2.10 -17.09
CA PHE A 426 -13.37 -2.88 -15.86
C PHE A 426 -12.63 -2.07 -14.79
N ASP A 427 -13.38 -1.51 -13.86
CA ASP A 427 -12.83 -0.74 -12.74
C ASP A 427 -12.53 -1.65 -11.56
N GLY A 428 -11.25 -2.00 -11.44
CA GLY A 428 -10.71 -2.79 -10.35
C GLY A 428 -10.47 -2.02 -9.05
N ARG A 429 -10.71 -0.70 -9.03
CA ARG A 429 -10.40 0.19 -7.90
C ARG A 429 -11.56 1.09 -7.47
N ASN A 430 -12.70 1.06 -8.17
CA ASN A 430 -13.87 1.89 -7.91
C ASN A 430 -13.55 3.40 -7.92
N ILE A 431 -12.72 3.85 -8.87
CA ILE A 431 -12.27 5.23 -8.98
C ILE A 431 -12.97 6.05 -10.07
N ILE A 432 -13.65 5.39 -11.02
CA ILE A 432 -14.34 6.06 -12.13
C ILE A 432 -15.83 6.31 -11.84
N ASP A 433 -16.38 7.34 -12.49
CA ASP A 433 -17.82 7.54 -12.57
C ASP A 433 -18.43 6.58 -13.60
N ALA A 434 -18.90 5.44 -13.10
CA ALA A 434 -19.51 4.41 -13.92
C ALA A 434 -20.82 4.84 -14.60
N ALA A 435 -21.58 5.79 -14.03
CA ALA A 435 -22.82 6.25 -14.64
C ALA A 435 -22.49 7.11 -15.87
N HIS A 436 -21.58 8.07 -15.70
CA HIS A 436 -21.13 8.94 -16.78
C HIS A 436 -20.51 8.15 -17.95
N LEU A 437 -19.68 7.14 -17.67
CA LEU A 437 -19.10 6.31 -18.74
C LEU A 437 -20.14 5.47 -19.47
N ARG A 438 -21.20 5.02 -18.80
CA ARG A 438 -22.33 4.34 -19.48
C ARG A 438 -23.09 5.28 -20.39
N GLU A 439 -23.27 6.54 -20.01
CA GLU A 439 -23.88 7.57 -20.87
C GLU A 439 -23.06 7.83 -22.14
N MET A 440 -21.72 7.70 -22.06
CA MET A 440 -20.83 7.74 -23.22
C MET A 440 -20.88 6.48 -24.09
N GLY A 441 -21.62 5.44 -23.69
CA GLY A 441 -21.75 4.19 -24.43
C GLY A 441 -20.78 3.07 -24.02
N PHE A 442 -20.01 3.23 -22.94
CA PHE A 442 -19.20 2.14 -22.40
C PHE A 442 -20.04 1.10 -21.65
N ASN A 443 -19.65 -0.16 -21.78
CA ASN A 443 -20.07 -1.19 -20.83
C ASN A 443 -19.14 -1.15 -19.62
N VAL A 444 -19.67 -0.82 -18.44
CA VAL A 444 -18.84 -0.64 -17.23
C VAL A 444 -19.13 -1.74 -16.21
N HIS A 445 -18.07 -2.45 -15.81
CA HIS A 445 -18.06 -3.38 -14.68
C HIS A 445 -17.16 -2.84 -13.57
N SER A 446 -17.67 -2.81 -12.34
CA SER A 446 -16.95 -2.33 -11.16
C SER A 446 -17.04 -3.35 -10.04
N ILE A 447 -15.96 -3.53 -9.29
CA ILE A 447 -15.91 -4.50 -8.18
C ILE A 447 -16.92 -4.16 -7.10
N GLY A 448 -17.74 -5.14 -6.72
CA GLY A 448 -18.67 -5.06 -5.60
C GLY A 448 -19.95 -4.29 -5.90
N LYS A 449 -20.28 -4.06 -7.18
CA LYS A 449 -21.53 -3.44 -7.60
C LYS A 449 -22.43 -4.48 -8.25
N GLY A 450 -23.48 -4.88 -7.56
CA GLY A 450 -24.50 -5.76 -8.11
C GLY A 450 -25.23 -5.12 -9.29
N LEU A 451 -25.61 -5.94 -10.27
CA LEU A 451 -26.49 -5.50 -11.34
C LEU A 451 -27.86 -5.24 -10.72
N THR A 452 -28.27 -3.98 -10.64
CA THR A 452 -29.68 -3.65 -10.43
C THR A 452 -30.42 -4.17 -11.65
N ASN A 453 -31.15 -5.27 -11.50
CA ASN A 453 -32.08 -5.75 -12.52
C ASN A 453 -33.09 -4.63 -12.79
N ASN A 454 -32.87 -3.89 -13.87
CA ASN A 454 -33.91 -3.12 -14.55
C ASN A 454 -34.14 -3.76 -15.92
#